data_AF-A0A961D593-F1
#
_entry.id   AF-A0A961D593-F1
#
_cell.length_a   1.000
_cell.length_b   1.000
_cell.length_c   1.000
_cell.angle_alpha   90.00
_cell.angle_beta   90.00
_cell.angle_gamma   90.00
#
_symmetry.space_group_name_H-M   'P 1'
#
loop_
_entity.id
_entity.type
_entity.pdbx_description
1 polymer ?
#
loop_
_entity_poly.entity_id
_entity_poly.type
_entity_poly.pdbx_seq_one_letter_code
_entity_poly.pdbx_strand_id
1 'polypeptide(L)'
;SMDYEVFILSRIREEYHRGHTNIDSVVKGLGATAKVITAAALIMISVFVGFVTSEDPVVKMMGVGLAAAVALDATIVRMVLVPSTMSLVGDANWWLPRWLDRLLPHLDIEE
;
A
#
# COMPACT_ATOMS: atom_id res chain seq x y z
N SER A 1 0.43 4.53 -6.21
CA SER A 1 0.78 3.56 -7.26
C SER A 1 0.27 2.20 -6.86
N MET A 2 -0.39 1.52 -7.80
CA MET A 2 -1.17 0.30 -7.62
C MET A 2 -0.34 -0.90 -7.10
N ASP A 3 0.95 -0.97 -7.46
CA ASP A 3 1.80 -2.14 -7.20
C ASP A 3 2.07 -2.41 -5.72
N TYR A 4 2.17 -1.35 -4.92
CA TYR A 4 2.37 -1.47 -3.47
C TYR A 4 1.10 -1.90 -2.75
N GLU A 5 -0.04 -1.41 -3.20
CA GLU A 5 -1.34 -1.75 -2.64
C GLU A 5 -1.60 -3.24 -2.85
N VAL A 6 -1.29 -3.76 -4.04
CA VAL A 6 -1.34 -5.20 -4.34
C VAL A 6 -0.38 -5.99 -3.45
N PHE A 7 0.85 -5.51 -3.21
CA PHE A 7 1.82 -6.20 -2.34
C PHE A 7 1.35 -6.25 -0.88
N ILE A 8 0.81 -5.14 -0.35
CA ILE A 8 0.28 -5.06 1.02
C ILE A 8 -0.96 -5.95 1.15
N LEU A 9 -1.91 -5.84 0.22
CA LEU A 9 -3.14 -6.63 0.22
C LEU A 9 -2.85 -8.13 0.09
N SER A 10 -1.86 -8.50 -0.72
CA SER A 10 -1.40 -9.89 -0.83
C SER A 10 -0.88 -10.41 0.51
N ARG A 11 -0.04 -9.65 1.21
CA ARG A 11 0.46 -10.02 2.55
C ARG A 11 -0.64 -10.11 3.61
N ILE A 12 -1.57 -9.16 3.62
CA ILE A 12 -2.72 -9.21 4.54
C ILE A 12 -3.58 -10.45 4.25
N ARG A 13 -3.78 -10.78 2.97
CA ARG A 13 -4.53 -11.97 2.54
C ARG A 13 -3.84 -13.27 2.97
N GLU A 14 -2.53 -13.32 2.86
CA GLU A 14 -1.72 -14.48 3.27
C GLU A 14 -1.84 -14.74 4.79
N GLU A 15 -1.80 -13.68 5.60
CA GLU A 15 -2.03 -13.78 7.05
C GLU A 15 -3.49 -14.15 7.40
N TYR A 16 -4.47 -13.68 6.63
CA TYR A 16 -5.87 -14.06 6.79
C TYR A 16 -6.10 -15.55 6.47
N HIS A 17 -5.50 -16.06 5.40
CA HIS A 17 -5.58 -17.48 5.04
C HIS A 17 -4.90 -18.41 6.06
N ARG A 18 -3.94 -17.91 6.83
CA ARG A 18 -3.33 -18.63 7.97
C ARG A 18 -4.24 -18.77 9.19
N GLY A 19 -5.47 -18.24 9.13
CA GLY A 19 -6.48 -18.38 10.18
C GLY A 19 -6.51 -17.24 11.20
N HIS A 20 -5.83 -16.11 10.94
CA HIS A 20 -5.91 -14.93 11.78
C HIS A 20 -7.21 -14.15 11.57
N THR A 21 -7.67 -13.46 12.62
CA THR A 21 -8.80 -12.54 12.49
C THR A 21 -8.44 -11.41 11.54
N ASN A 22 -9.44 -10.85 10.86
CA ASN A 22 -9.24 -9.77 9.88
C ASN A 22 -8.38 -8.62 10.41
N ILE A 23 -8.68 -8.18 11.65
CA ILE A 23 -7.94 -7.11 12.32
C ILE A 23 -6.48 -7.52 12.55
N ASP A 24 -6.22 -8.73 13.05
CA ASP A 24 -4.85 -9.21 13.25
C ASP A 24 -4.06 -9.30 11.93
N SER A 25 -4.70 -9.77 10.86
CA SER A 25 -4.08 -9.87 9.53
C SER A 25 -3.73 -8.50 8.97
N VAL A 26 -4.61 -7.50 9.15
CA VAL A 26 -4.34 -6.11 8.76
C VAL A 26 -3.17 -5.55 9.58
N VAL A 27 -3.16 -5.73 10.90
CA VAL A 27 -2.08 -5.24 11.78
C VAL A 27 -0.74 -5.87 11.41
N LYS A 28 -0.69 -7.19 11.24
CA LYS A 28 0.54 -7.91 10.88
C LYS A 28 1.03 -7.58 9.48
N GLY A 29 0.12 -7.56 8.51
CA GLY A 29 0.44 -7.21 7.12
C GLY A 29 0.96 -5.78 6.99
N LEU A 30 0.35 -4.83 7.71
CA LEU A 30 0.79 -3.44 7.77
C LEU A 30 2.16 -3.33 8.46
N GLY A 31 2.36 -4.00 9.60
CA GLY A 31 3.64 -3.98 10.32
C GLY A 31 4.81 -4.53 9.49
N ALA A 32 4.59 -5.58 8.71
CA ALA A 32 5.60 -6.17 7.84
C ALA A 32 5.98 -5.27 6.66
N THR A 33 5.02 -4.51 6.11
CA THR A 33 5.22 -3.67 4.92
C THR A 33 5.57 -2.21 5.24
N ALA A 34 5.28 -1.73 6.45
CA ALA A 34 5.52 -0.35 6.86
C ALA A 34 6.97 0.13 6.64
N LYS A 35 7.97 -0.72 6.93
CA LYS A 35 9.39 -0.38 6.72
C LYS A 35 9.72 -0.16 5.24
N VAL A 36 9.20 -1.01 4.36
CA VAL A 36 9.44 -0.92 2.91
C VAL A 36 8.78 0.34 2.34
N ILE A 37 7.54 0.63 2.74
CA ILE A 37 6.80 1.83 2.31
C ILE A 37 7.54 3.10 2.74
N THR A 38 7.99 3.15 3.99
CA THR A 38 8.73 4.30 4.53
C THR A 38 10.06 4.51 3.78
N ALA A 39 10.78 3.43 3.46
CA ALA A 39 12.01 3.51 2.67
C ALA A 39 11.76 4.04 1.25
N ALA A 40 10.74 3.53 0.57
CA ALA A 40 10.36 4.02 -0.77
C ALA A 40 9.94 5.50 -0.75
N ALA A 41 9.16 5.92 0.26
CA ALA A 41 8.77 7.31 0.43
C ALA A 41 9.98 8.23 0.64
N LEU A 42 10.96 7.81 1.45
CA LEU A 42 12.20 8.56 1.67
C LEU A 42 13.01 8.75 0.38
N ILE A 43 13.12 7.71 -0.45
CA ILE A 43 13.82 7.80 -1.74
C ILE A 43 13.13 8.81 -2.65
N MET A 44 11.79 8.73 -2.77
CA MET A 44 11.02 9.66 -3.60
C MET A 44 11.16 11.10 -3.12
N ILE A 45 11.03 11.35 -1.81
CA ILE A 45 11.23 12.68 -1.22
C ILE A 45 12.64 13.19 -1.55
N SER A 46 13.66 12.35 -1.39
CA SER A 46 15.05 12.73 -1.67
C SER A 46 15.26 13.15 -3.13
N VAL A 47 14.67 12.44 -4.08
CA VAL A 47 14.72 12.79 -5.51
C VAL A 47 14.05 14.14 -5.78
N PHE A 48 12.86 14.38 -5.22
CA PHE A 48 12.14 15.63 -5.47
C PHE A 48 12.74 16.84 -4.74
N VAL A 49 13.35 16.65 -3.55
CA VAL A 49 14.14 17.71 -2.90
C VAL A 49 15.29 18.16 -3.80
N GLY A 50 15.91 17.23 -4.55
CA GLY A 50 16.92 17.56 -5.56
C GLY A 50 16.41 18.47 -6.70
N PHE A 51 15.11 18.50 -6.97
CA PHE A 51 14.53 19.42 -7.96
C PHE A 51 14.35 20.84 -7.42
N VAL A 52 14.37 21.04 -6.10
CA VAL A 52 14.28 22.37 -5.47
C VAL A 52 15.53 23.21 -5.74
N THR A 53 16.67 22.56 -5.98
CA THR A 53 17.94 23.17 -6.39
C THR A 53 18.01 23.56 -7.87
N SER A 54 16.96 23.30 -8.66
CA SER A 54 16.89 23.77 -10.05
C SER A 54 16.70 25.30 -10.12
N GLU A 55 17.38 25.96 -11.06
CA GLU A 55 17.23 27.39 -11.33
C GLU A 55 15.96 27.73 -12.12
N ASP A 56 15.34 26.74 -12.77
CA ASP A 56 14.09 26.92 -13.51
C ASP A 56 12.89 27.00 -12.54
N PRO A 57 12.15 28.13 -12.48
CA PRO A 57 11.00 28.28 -11.60
C PRO A 57 9.90 27.25 -11.84
N VAL A 58 9.71 26.79 -13.08
CA VAL A 58 8.68 25.79 -13.44
C VAL A 58 9.05 24.43 -12.83
N VAL A 59 10.31 24.02 -12.97
CA VAL A 59 10.83 22.77 -12.40
C VAL A 59 10.75 22.80 -10.87
N LYS A 60 11.06 23.93 -10.25
CA LYS A 60 11.00 24.11 -8.81
C LYS A 60 9.56 23.99 -8.26
N MET A 61 8.58 24.62 -8.91
CA MET A 61 7.17 24.51 -8.53
C MET A 61 6.64 23.08 -8.69
N MET A 62 6.97 22.42 -9.79
CA MET A 62 6.60 21.02 -10.03
C MET A 62 7.26 20.09 -9.01
N GLY A 63 8.54 20.29 -8.69
CA GLY A 63 9.28 19.49 -7.71
C GLY A 63 8.66 19.56 -6.32
N VAL A 64 8.34 20.77 -5.84
CA VAL A 64 7.67 20.95 -4.55
C VAL A 64 6.25 20.35 -4.55
N GLY A 65 5.48 20.57 -5.62
CA GLY A 65 4.13 20.02 -5.74
C GLY A 65 4.11 18.49 -5.74
N LEU A 66 5.02 17.86 -6.50
CA LEU A 66 5.16 16.42 -6.56
C LEU A 66 5.68 15.82 -5.25
N ALA A 67 6.65 16.47 -4.60
CA ALA A 67 7.13 16.05 -3.28
C ALA A 67 6.00 16.03 -2.24
N ALA A 68 5.20 17.10 -2.19
CA ALA A 68 4.07 17.21 -1.28
C ALA A 68 2.98 16.17 -1.59
N ALA A 69 2.65 15.98 -2.87
CA ALA A 69 1.67 14.98 -3.30
C ALA A 69 2.08 13.56 -2.91
N VAL A 70 3.36 13.20 -3.11
CA VAL A 70 3.87 11.86 -2.74
C VAL A 70 3.94 11.69 -1.23
N ALA A 71 4.35 12.72 -0.48
CA ALA A 71 4.34 12.67 0.98
C ALA A 71 2.93 12.43 1.53
N LEU A 72 1.92 13.12 0.98
CA LEU A 72 0.51 12.95 1.34
C LEU A 72 -0.01 11.55 0.98
N ASP A 73 0.27 11.04 -0.22
CA ASP A 73 -0.13 9.68 -0.62
C ASP A 73 0.49 8.61 0.29
N ALA A 74 1.79 8.70 0.53
CA ALA A 74 2.51 7.71 1.33
C ALA A 74 2.06 7.70 2.80
N THR A 75 1.66 8.85 3.36
CA THR A 75 1.24 8.97 4.76
C THR A 75 -0.26 8.85 4.93
N ILE A 76 -1.04 9.78 4.39
CA ILE A 76 -2.49 9.86 4.61
C ILE A 76 -3.20 8.70 3.94
N VAL A 77 -2.94 8.47 2.65
CA VAL A 77 -3.67 7.43 1.92
C VAL A 77 -3.25 6.06 2.43
N ARG A 78 -1.95 5.78 2.49
CA ARG A 78 -1.48 4.41 2.76
C ARG A 78 -1.36 4.02 4.23
N MET A 79 -0.92 4.92 5.11
CA MET A 79 -0.80 4.56 6.54
C MET A 79 -2.12 4.74 7.30
N VAL A 80 -3.04 5.56 6.79
CA VAL A 80 -4.31 5.85 7.49
C VAL A 80 -5.49 5.34 6.69
N LEU A 81 -5.71 5.81 5.47
CA LEU A 81 -6.95 5.56 4.73
C LEU A 81 -7.14 4.07 4.43
N VAL A 82 -6.12 3.41 3.86
CA VAL A 82 -6.14 1.98 3.50
C VAL A 82 -6.38 1.05 4.70
N PRO A 83 -5.62 1.12 5.81
CA PRO A 83 -5.89 0.25 6.96
C PRO A 83 -7.22 0.58 7.65
N SER A 84 -7.64 1.85 7.66
CA SER A 84 -8.93 2.25 8.25
C SER A 84 -10.11 1.70 7.46
N THR A 85 -10.08 1.80 6.13
CA THR A 85 -11.12 1.20 5.28
C THR A 85 -11.08 -0.31 5.36
N MET A 86 -9.89 -0.93 5.41
CA MET A 86 -9.81 -2.37 5.57
C MET A 86 -10.38 -2.85 6.90
N SER A 87 -10.09 -2.16 7.99
CA SER A 87 -10.64 -2.45 9.31
C SER A 87 -12.14 -2.18 9.41
N LEU A 88 -12.68 -1.17 8.68
CA LEU A 88 -14.10 -0.83 8.67
C LEU A 88 -14.95 -1.81 7.87
N VAL A 89 -14.46 -2.26 6.72
CA VAL A 89 -15.16 -3.21 5.85
C VAL A 89 -15.13 -4.63 6.44
N GLY A 90 -14.11 -4.95 7.26
CA GLY A 90 -14.04 -6.22 7.97
C GLY A 90 -14.07 -7.41 7.01
N ASP A 91 -14.80 -8.47 7.36
CA ASP A 91 -14.80 -9.74 6.61
C ASP A 91 -15.39 -9.63 5.20
N ALA A 92 -16.12 -8.55 4.91
CA ALA A 92 -16.60 -8.28 3.57
C ALA A 92 -15.47 -7.96 2.57
N ASN A 93 -14.26 -7.58 3.03
CA ASN A 93 -13.10 -7.41 2.15
C ASN A 93 -12.66 -8.69 1.46
N TRP A 94 -12.92 -9.83 2.09
CA TRP A 94 -12.51 -11.14 1.61
C TRP A 94 -13.64 -11.89 0.91
N TRP A 95 -14.80 -11.26 0.75
CA TRP A 95 -15.93 -11.88 0.11
C TRP A 95 -15.67 -12.05 -1.39
N LEU A 96 -15.48 -13.30 -1.82
CA LEU A 96 -15.34 -13.66 -3.22
C LEU A 96 -16.65 -14.30 -3.71
N PRO A 97 -17.27 -13.79 -4.79
CA PRO A 97 -18.46 -14.41 -5.35
C PRO A 97 -18.18 -15.86 -5.79
N ARG A 98 -19.05 -16.80 -5.42
CA ARG A 98 -18.89 -18.24 -5.67
C ARG A 98 -18.66 -18.64 -7.13
N TRP A 99 -19.09 -17.81 -8.08
CA TRP A 99 -18.85 -18.05 -9.51
C TRP A 99 -17.41 -17.73 -9.92
N LEU A 100 -16.76 -16.77 -9.25
CA LEU A 100 -15.38 -16.39 -9.51
C LEU A 100 -14.40 -17.34 -8.80
N ASP A 101 -14.79 -17.82 -7.61
CA ASP A 101 -14.05 -18.86 -6.88
C ASP A 101 -13.96 -20.17 -7.66
N ARG A 102 -15.03 -20.51 -8.40
CA ARG A 102 -15.04 -21.66 -9.32
C ARG A 102 -14.18 -21.48 -10.57
N LEU A 103 -13.90 -20.25 -10.98
CA LEU A 103 -13.16 -19.94 -12.20
C LEU A 103 -11.66 -19.75 -11.93
N LEU A 104 -11.30 -19.37 -10.70
CA LEU A 104 -9.91 -19.16 -10.29
C LEU A 104 -9.27 -20.50 -9.87
N PRO A 105 -8.23 -20.98 -10.56
CA PRO A 105 -7.48 -22.14 -10.12
C PRO A 105 -6.78 -21.84 -8.77
N HIS A 106 -6.91 -22.76 -7.81
CA HIS A 106 -6.19 -22.68 -6.54
C HIS A 106 -4.70 -22.90 -6.81
N LEU A 107 -3.94 -21.81 -6.85
CA LEU A 107 -2.49 -21.83 -6.99
C LEU A 107 -1.88 -21.97 -5.59
N ASP A 108 -1.73 -23.21 -5.13
CA ASP A 108 -0.85 -23.53 -4.02
C ASP A 108 0.59 -23.37 -4.54
N ILE A 109 1.22 -22.24 -4.21
CA ILE A 109 2.64 -22.03 -4.45
C ILE A 109 3.38 -22.68 -3.28
N GLU A 110 3.36 -24.00 -3.23
CA GLU A 110 4.34 -24.80 -2.52
C GLU A 110 5.26 -25.40 -3.59
N GLU A 111 6.53 -24.96 -3.59
CA GLU A 111 7.78 -25.71 -3.82
C GLU A 111 8.99 -24.76 -3.69
#